data_AF-B0KUA8-F1
#
_entry.id   AF-B0KUA8-F1
#
_cell.length_a   1.000
_cell.length_b   1.000
_cell.length_c   1.000
_cell.angle_alpha   90.00
_cell.angle_beta   90.00
_cell.angle_gamma   90.00
#
_symmetry.space_group_name_H-M   'P 1'
#
loop_
_entity.id
_entity.type
_entity.pdbx_description
1 polymer ?
#
loop_
_entity_poly.entity_id
_entity_poly.type
_entity_poly.pdbx_seq_one_letter_code
_entity_poly.pdbx_strand_id
1 'polypeptide(L)' 'MDYFIVVVATVAGLYFHGWLYVRMRRWMDRDLALSLAGADPDKRAFMLERLEQARQEKVGRKQLAGWLEREAAEYPG' A
#
# COMPACT_ATOMS: atom_id res chain seq x y z
N MET A 1 23.73 -28.96 17.17
CA MET A 1 23.37 -27.71 17.85
C MET A 1 23.81 -26.47 17.06
N ASP A 2 24.67 -26.58 16.05
CA ASP A 2 25.10 -25.46 15.19
C ASP A 2 24.14 -25.09 14.06
N TYR A 3 23.40 -26.07 13.51
CA TYR A 3 22.48 -25.84 12.40
C TYR A 3 21.28 -24.96 12.77
N PHE A 4 20.91 -24.91 14.05
CA PHE A 4 19.75 -24.15 14.52
C PHE A 4 19.97 -22.64 14.37
N ILE A 5 21.17 -22.16 14.70
CA ILE A 5 21.53 -20.74 14.57
C ILE A 5 21.54 -20.33 13.09
N VAL A 6 22.07 -21.19 12.22
CA VAL A 6 22.11 -20.94 10.77
C VAL A 6 20.70 -20.87 10.17
N VAL A 7 19.81 -21.80 10.55
CA VAL A 7 18.41 -21.79 10.12
C VAL A 7 17.69 -20.55 10.63
N VAL A 8 17.82 -20.21 11.91
CA VAL A 8 17.18 -19.03 12.51
C VAL A 8 17.68 -17.74 11.86
N ALA A 9 18.99 -17.59 11.65
CA ALA A 9 19.57 -16.41 11.01
C ALA A 9 19.08 -16.25 9.55
N THR A 10 18.98 -17.36 8.81
CA THR A 10 18.51 -17.35 7.42
C THR A 10 17.03 -16.99 7.33
N VAL A 11 16.19 -17.61 8.17
CA VAL A 11 14.76 -17.31 8.24
C VAL A 11 14.52 -15.88 8.72
N ALA A 12 15.29 -15.39 9.69
CA ALA A 12 15.22 -14.01 10.15
C ALA A 12 15.59 -13.03 9.04
N GLY A 13 16.65 -13.30 8.26
CA GLY A 13 17.03 -12.47 7.12
C GLY A 13 15.96 -12.42 6.02
N LEU A 14 15.37 -13.58 5.71
CA LEU A 14 14.29 -13.68 4.71
C LEU A 14 13.01 -12.99 5.19
N TYR A 15 12.66 -13.19 6.46
CA TYR A 15 11.54 -12.53 7.11
C TYR A 15 11.73 -11.01 7.14
N PHE A 16 12.94 -10.54 7.46
CA PHE A 16 13.26 -9.12 7.50
C PHE A 16 13.12 -8.46 6.12
N HIS A 17 13.52 -9.14 5.05
CA HIS A 17 13.30 -8.66 3.67
C HIS A 17 11.82 -8.55 3.33
N GLY A 18 11.04 -9.60 3.62
CA GLY A 18 9.60 -9.58 3.40
C GLY A 18 8.89 -8.49 4.20
N TRP A 19 9.30 -8.32 5.47
CA TRP A 19 8.76 -7.30 6.36
C TRP A 19 9.10 -5.88 5.91
N LEU A 20 10.36 -5.60 5.58
CA LEU A 20 10.77 -4.30 5.04
C LEU A 20 10.02 -3.98 3.74
N TYR A 21 9.84 -4.98 2.89
CA TYR A 21 9.13 -4.83 1.64
C TYR A 21 7.66 -4.47 1.84
N VAL A 22 6.97 -5.17 2.76
CA VAL A 22 5.58 -4.86 3.12
C VAL A 22 5.48 -3.49 3.81
N ARG A 23 6.45 -3.15 4.67
CA ARG A 23 6.43 -1.89 5.42
C ARG A 23 6.65 -0.69 4.52
N MET A 24 7.67 -0.70 3.65
CA MET A 24 7.87 0.35 2.65
C MET A 24 6.66 0.47 1.72
N ARG A 25 6.09 -0.64 1.26
CA ARG A 25 4.86 -0.61 0.46
C ARG A 25 3.70 0.07 1.18
N ARG A 26 3.48 -0.25 2.46
CA ARG A 26 2.36 0.31 3.24
C ARG A 26 2.49 1.82 3.43
N TRP A 27 3.74 2.33 3.44
CA TRP A 27 4.01 3.76 3.47
C TRP A 27 3.74 4.41 2.11
N MET A 28 4.14 3.76 1.02
CA MET A 28 3.95 4.25 -0.35
C MET A 28 2.48 4.36 -0.76
N ASP A 29 1.61 3.41 -0.37
CA ASP A 29 0.15 3.54 -0.62
C ASP A 29 -0.44 4.77 0.09
N ARG A 30 0.05 5.05 1.30
CA ARG A 30 -0.42 6.19 2.08
C ARG A 30 0.08 7.50 1.50
N ASP A 31 1.31 7.51 1.00
CA ASP A 31 1.91 8.65 0.31
C ASP A 31 1.21 8.91 -1.03
N LEU A 32 0.88 7.86 -1.80
CA LEU A 32 0.11 7.95 -3.04
C LEU A 32 -1.28 8.54 -2.80
N ALA A 33 -2.01 8.05 -1.79
CA ALA A 33 -3.31 8.62 -1.44
C ALA A 33 -3.21 10.10 -1.04
N LEU A 34 -2.13 10.48 -0.36
CA LEU A 34 -1.83 11.87 0.01
C LEU A 34 -1.45 12.75 -1.20
N SER A 35 -0.57 12.28 -2.08
CA SER A 35 -0.13 13.02 -3.27
C SER A 35 -1.27 13.25 -4.25
N LEU A 36 -2.21 12.31 -4.31
CA LEU A 36 -3.28 12.28 -5.29
C LEU A 36 -4.54 13.02 -4.79
N ALA A 37 -4.71 13.12 -3.47
CA ALA A 37 -5.70 13.99 -2.84
C ALA A 37 -5.27 15.49 -2.87
N GLY A 38 -3.98 15.77 -2.96
CA GLY A 38 -3.49 17.15 -3.00
C GLY A 38 -3.88 17.96 -1.76
N ALA A 39 -4.23 19.24 -1.95
CA ALA A 39 -4.66 20.15 -0.89
C ALA A 39 -6.20 20.25 -0.74
N ASP A 40 -6.96 19.52 -1.55
CA ASP A 40 -8.41 19.61 -1.61
C ASP A 40 -9.08 18.63 -0.62
N PRO A 41 -9.78 19.13 0.41
CA PRO A 41 -10.40 18.27 1.40
C PRO A 41 -11.55 17.41 0.84
N ASP A 42 -12.24 17.91 -0.20
CA ASP A 42 -13.34 17.19 -0.86
C ASP A 42 -12.82 15.99 -1.67
N LYS A 43 -11.79 16.23 -2.49
CA LYS A 43 -11.11 15.18 -3.25
C LYS A 43 -10.47 14.13 -2.32
N ARG A 44 -9.99 14.55 -1.16
CA ARG A 44 -9.47 13.65 -0.12
C ARG A 44 -10.54 12.74 0.46
N ALA A 45 -11.74 13.25 0.73
CA ALA A 45 -12.85 12.45 1.24
C ALA A 45 -13.29 11.41 0.21
N PHE A 46 -13.44 11.82 -1.05
CA PHE A 46 -13.75 10.92 -2.17
C PHE A 46 -12.69 9.81 -2.32
N MET A 47 -11.42 10.18 -2.29
CA MET A 47 -10.29 9.26 -2.37
C MET A 47 -10.24 8.24 -1.23
N LEU A 48 -10.58 8.67 -0.01
CA LEU A 48 -10.66 7.78 1.15
C LEU A 48 -11.78 6.75 1.00
N GLU A 49 -12.95 7.18 0.52
CA GLU A 49 -14.09 6.30 0.27
C GLU A 49 -13.75 5.24 -0.79
N ARG A 50 -13.05 5.65 -1.86
CA ARG A 50 -12.60 4.75 -2.93
C ARG A 50 -11.50 3.81 -2.47
N LEU A 51 -10.60 4.28 -1.63
CA LEU A 51 -9.61 3.42 -0.98
C LEU A 51 -10.26 2.37 -0.09
N GLU A 52 -11.39 2.69 0.56
CA GLU A 52 -12.17 1.76 1.35
C GLU A 52 -12.88 0.72 0.48
N GLN A 53 -13.50 1.14 -0.64
CA GLN A 53 -14.08 0.21 -1.63
C GLN A 53 -13.05 -0.76 -2.18
N ALA A 54 -11.90 -0.26 -2.64
CA ALA A 54 -10.84 -1.11 -3.17
C ALA A 54 -10.28 -2.09 -2.12
N ARG A 55 -10.37 -1.74 -0.83
CA ARG A 55 -10.00 -2.61 0.28
C ARG A 55 -11.05 -3.71 0.52
N GLN A 56 -12.33 -3.39 0.37
CA GLN A 56 -13.43 -4.38 0.42
C GLN A 56 -13.36 -5.34 -0.77
N GLU A 57 -13.08 -4.83 -1.96
CA GLU A 57 -12.91 -5.60 -3.19
C GLU A 57 -11.59 -6.39 -3.25
N LYS A 58 -10.72 -6.26 -2.23
CA LYS A 58 -9.40 -6.88 -2.16
C LYS A 58 -8.56 -6.60 -3.41
N VAL A 59 -8.69 -5.41 -4.00
CA VAL A 59 -7.91 -5.00 -5.16
C VAL A 59 -6.43 -5.15 -4.82
N GLY A 60 -5.73 -5.92 -5.65
CA GLY A 60 -4.33 -6.23 -5.43
C GLY A 60 -3.52 -4.93 -5.35
N ARG A 61 -2.70 -4.75 -4.31
CA ARG A 61 -2.00 -3.49 -4.01
C ARG A 61 -1.21 -2.89 -5.18
N LYS A 62 -0.69 -3.73 -6.09
CA LYS A 62 -0.04 -3.28 -7.34
C LYS A 62 -1.00 -2.60 -8.31
N GLN A 63 -2.25 -3.04 -8.36
CA GLN A 63 -3.33 -2.45 -9.14
C GLN A 63 -4.06 -1.36 -8.37
N LEU A 64 -4.01 -1.39 -7.02
CA LEU A 64 -4.64 -0.37 -6.16
C LEU A 64 -4.17 1.04 -6.51
N ALA A 65 -2.86 1.22 -6.75
CA ALA A 65 -2.31 2.51 -7.15
C ALA A 65 -2.91 3.01 -8.47
N GLY A 66 -2.85 2.19 -9.52
CA GLY A 66 -3.44 2.53 -10.82
C GLY A 66 -4.97 2.54 -10.84
N TRP A 67 -5.63 1.91 -9.87
CA TRP A 67 -7.08 1.96 -9.69
C TRP A 67 -7.48 3.28 -9.02
N LEU A 68 -6.78 3.70 -7.96
CA LEU A 68 -6.96 5.02 -7.35
C LEU A 68 -6.63 6.16 -8.32
N GLU A 69 -5.55 6.04 -9.11
CA GLU A 69 -5.21 7.01 -10.15
C GLU A 69 -6.32 7.17 -11.19
N ARG A 70 -6.92 6.04 -11.63
CA ARG A 70 -8.05 6.07 -12.57
C ARG A 70 -9.29 6.71 -11.96
N GLU A 71 -9.67 6.30 -10.76
CA GLU A 71 -10.80 6.87 -10.02
C GLU A 71 -10.64 8.37 -9.75
N ALA A 72 -9.42 8.81 -9.43
CA ALA A 72 -9.15 10.24 -9.22
C ALA A 72 -9.07 11.05 -10.52
N ALA A 73 -8.80 10.41 -11.64
CA ALA A 73 -8.88 11.01 -12.98
C ALA A 73 -10.32 11.06 -13.50
N GLU A 74 -11.16 10.11 -13.10
CA GLU A 74 -12.61 10.11 -13.35
C GLU A 74 -13.39 11.01 -12.40
N TYR A 75 -12.78 11.53 -11.32
CA TYR A 75 -13.41 12.47 -10.41
C TYR A 75 -13.90 13.71 -11.17
N PRO A 76 -15.23 13.89 -11.34
CA PRO A 76 -15.78 15.07 -11.96
C PRO A 76 -15.81 16.16 -10.89
N GLY A 77 -14.76 16.98 -10.85
CA GLY A 77 -14.74 18.22 -10.07
C GLY A 77 -15.64 19.28 -10.69
#